data_AF-A0A0G2EB72-F1
#
_entry.id   AF-A0A0G2EB72-F1
#
_cell.length_a   1.000
_cell.length_b   1.000
_cell.length_c   1.000
_cell.angle_alpha   90.00
_cell.angle_beta   90.00
_cell.angle_gamma   90.00
#
_symmetry.space_group_name_H-M   'P 1'
#
loop_
_entity.id
_entity.type
_entity.pdbx_description
1 polymer ?
#
loop_
_entity_poly.entity_id
_entity_poly.type
_entity_poly.pdbx_seq_one_letter_code
_entity_poly.pdbx_strand_id
1 'polypeptide(L)'
;MYFRAAIGAATLWSFAHAQLSALENYVDSVDLGFDFNPVKEAYWTSLPRHRRTPFSVSPDGTSAYLAYLDNSGSDVHVIEVDPTDFTAKGTPVTVSGGEEAGGLVAQNDGFALLTNVAVTTGTNIPPSGTPVPVIVRYTDGEETWRTFVGGPGVHEADGLSMSPDMNGDLVYSDAAGLYGAYFVITDYTGDASGHYGDSIQYVDDSGTLETISGASSSWGCSHNTGIAFESADAAPFASICAEDQGNIWLNTNNGGMSLSGSKISGENTTNGASGEPMGGMSGSYSSLALFPGGGTEYIFAWRTRGCVDLTENTWMGDGYTQCKPRQMNGNVAVSLMTDKETLKGEQAISTVGATDGDTQLTLITSGTETDHSNVHVATFDSANALVTWEEIADPTCELAAFGCSGTFSGAKYQLVDNNGNTAGDAISSMDTFVAGDIVNIGNKLCWPYVNMTWDLSLPVGGGLPTTTVSKMSFACIGLEGSSNSSSTSTSSSASVTVSTAAAVVAASSSTGSATTTTAAAVELTSSAETSSTTQVSSAVQSTTTLEPTSLTSLVTSTSAPAVSSTQIIPTTLQTVSTSTRRRCHKAHSR
;
A
#
# COMPACT_ATOMS: atom_id res chain seq x y z
N MET A 1 66.98 12.53 -28.03
CA MET A 1 66.13 11.60 -27.26
C MET A 1 64.70 12.14 -27.35
N TYR A 2 63.85 11.52 -28.17
CA TYR A 2 62.52 12.03 -28.52
C TYR A 2 61.53 11.79 -27.37
N PHE A 3 60.95 12.86 -26.81
CA PHE A 3 59.72 12.77 -26.03
C PHE A 3 58.54 12.88 -26.98
N ARG A 4 57.76 11.81 -27.13
CA ARG A 4 56.43 11.85 -27.74
C ARG A 4 55.40 11.98 -26.62
N ALA A 5 54.68 13.10 -26.60
CA ALA A 5 53.47 13.27 -25.81
C ALA A 5 52.34 12.47 -26.50
N ALA A 6 51.74 11.52 -25.77
CA ALA A 6 50.49 10.89 -26.16
C ALA A 6 49.35 11.74 -25.61
N ILE A 7 48.62 12.42 -26.51
CA ILE A 7 47.33 13.04 -26.22
C ILE A 7 46.30 11.92 -26.33
N GLY A 8 45.82 11.43 -25.18
CA GLY A 8 44.68 10.52 -25.14
C GLY A 8 43.40 11.29 -25.40
N ALA A 9 42.70 10.94 -26.47
CA ALA A 9 41.34 11.43 -26.73
C ALA A 9 40.40 10.79 -25.71
N ALA A 10 39.78 11.60 -24.85
CA ALA A 10 38.66 11.16 -24.02
C ALA A 10 37.44 11.01 -24.94
N THR A 11 37.08 9.77 -25.23
CA THR A 11 35.81 9.43 -25.89
C THR A 11 34.69 9.71 -24.88
N LEU A 12 34.02 10.85 -25.01
CA LEU A 12 32.75 11.13 -24.33
C LEU A 12 31.70 10.17 -24.91
N TRP A 13 31.40 9.09 -24.20
CA TRP A 13 30.22 8.28 -24.49
C TRP A 13 29.02 9.08 -24.01
N SER A 14 28.33 9.72 -24.95
CA SER A 14 27.02 10.33 -24.69
C SER A 14 26.02 9.18 -24.58
N PHE A 15 25.85 8.63 -23.38
CA PHE A 15 24.69 7.80 -23.09
C PHE A 15 23.48 8.74 -23.10
N ALA A 16 22.56 8.53 -24.05
CA ALA A 16 21.23 9.11 -23.96
C ALA A 16 20.62 8.55 -22.67
N HIS A 17 20.50 9.40 -21.65
CA HIS A 17 19.79 9.00 -20.43
C HIS A 17 18.31 8.94 -20.78
N ALA A 18 17.63 7.91 -20.29
CA ALA A 18 16.17 7.87 -20.35
C ALA A 18 15.60 9.13 -19.68
N GLN A 19 14.49 9.61 -20.20
CA GLN A 19 13.75 10.76 -19.68
C GLN A 19 12.27 10.39 -19.65
N LEU A 20 11.52 10.97 -18.73
CA LEU A 20 10.07 10.80 -18.70
C LEU A 20 9.41 11.57 -19.84
N SER A 21 8.39 10.98 -20.46
CA SER A 21 7.48 11.72 -21.31
C SER A 21 6.66 12.71 -20.49
N ALA A 22 5.94 13.60 -21.17
CA ALA A 22 4.90 14.38 -20.51
C ALA A 22 3.81 13.46 -19.90
N LEU A 23 3.20 13.91 -18.81
CA LEU A 23 2.00 13.32 -18.23
C LEU A 23 0.84 13.39 -19.23
N GLU A 24 0.19 12.26 -19.43
CA GLU A 24 -1.01 12.11 -20.25
C GLU A 24 -2.21 11.88 -19.34
N ASN A 25 -3.23 12.75 -19.42
CA ASN A 25 -4.37 12.73 -18.51
C ASN A 25 -5.68 12.42 -19.25
N TYR A 26 -6.43 11.46 -18.72
CA TYR A 26 -7.77 11.03 -19.12
C TYR A 26 -8.76 11.46 -18.06
N VAL A 27 -9.03 12.77 -18.02
CA VAL A 27 -9.81 13.40 -16.97
C VAL A 27 -11.28 12.95 -17.03
N ASP A 28 -11.80 12.48 -15.89
CA ASP A 28 -13.21 12.14 -15.67
C ASP A 28 -13.77 11.14 -16.71
N SER A 29 -12.90 10.21 -17.12
CA SER A 29 -13.08 9.26 -18.23
C SER A 29 -13.90 8.03 -17.86
N VAL A 30 -13.85 7.59 -16.60
CA VAL A 30 -14.63 6.46 -16.09
C VAL A 30 -15.81 6.96 -15.28
N ASP A 31 -17.03 6.60 -15.68
CA ASP A 31 -18.22 6.74 -14.84
C ASP A 31 -18.27 5.56 -13.86
N LEU A 32 -18.23 5.85 -12.56
CA LEU A 32 -18.16 4.81 -11.51
C LEU A 32 -19.51 4.09 -11.34
N GLY A 33 -20.64 4.74 -11.60
CA GLY A 33 -21.98 4.16 -11.37
C GLY A 33 -22.43 4.16 -9.91
N PHE A 34 -21.49 4.23 -8.96
CA PHE A 34 -21.73 4.49 -7.54
C PHE A 34 -20.83 5.62 -7.06
N ASP A 35 -21.37 6.47 -6.19
CA ASP A 35 -20.63 7.59 -5.62
C ASP A 35 -19.47 7.09 -4.75
N PHE A 36 -18.31 7.74 -4.85
CA PHE A 36 -17.07 7.42 -4.16
C PHE A 36 -16.61 8.58 -3.29
N ASN A 37 -16.08 8.28 -2.10
CA ASN A 37 -15.39 9.26 -1.27
C ASN A 37 -13.86 9.11 -1.44
N PRO A 38 -13.17 10.03 -2.13
CA PRO A 38 -11.73 9.92 -2.36
C PRO A 38 -10.88 10.22 -1.13
N VAL A 39 -11.49 10.64 -0.01
CA VAL A 39 -10.76 11.01 1.20
C VAL A 39 -11.02 9.97 2.29
N LYS A 40 -9.94 9.53 2.92
CA LYS A 40 -9.94 8.84 4.20
C LYS A 40 -9.11 9.65 5.19
N GLU A 41 -9.42 9.53 6.46
CA GLU A 41 -8.67 10.23 7.50
C GLU A 41 -7.53 9.33 8.03
N ALA A 42 -6.38 9.94 8.33
CA ALA A 42 -5.30 9.25 9.04
C ALA A 42 -5.74 8.94 10.47
N TYR A 43 -5.46 7.72 10.94
CA TYR A 43 -5.95 7.19 12.22
C TYR A 43 -5.64 8.10 13.43
N TRP A 44 -4.42 8.65 13.50
CA TRP A 44 -3.96 9.41 14.67
C TRP A 44 -4.26 10.91 14.61
N THR A 45 -4.33 11.49 13.41
CA THR A 45 -4.35 12.95 13.22
C THR A 45 -5.61 13.46 12.53
N SER A 46 -6.43 12.55 12.01
CA SER A 46 -7.53 12.86 11.09
C SER A 46 -7.10 13.65 9.85
N LEU A 47 -5.80 13.72 9.53
CA LEU A 47 -5.34 14.41 8.33
C LEU A 47 -5.81 13.67 7.07
N PRO A 48 -6.16 14.40 6.00
CA PRO A 48 -6.65 13.79 4.77
C PRO A 48 -5.59 12.92 4.10
N ARG A 49 -6.05 11.78 3.60
CA ARG A 49 -5.32 10.72 2.91
C ARG A 49 -6.18 10.27 1.73
N HIS A 50 -5.54 9.90 0.62
CA HIS A 50 -6.30 9.35 -0.51
C HIS A 50 -6.93 8.03 -0.08
N ARG A 51 -8.22 7.86 -0.38
CA ARG A 51 -8.87 6.55 -0.24
C ARG A 51 -8.41 5.65 -1.38
N ARG A 52 -8.17 4.40 -1.02
CA ARG A 52 -7.63 3.34 -1.88
C ARG A 52 -8.47 3.16 -3.13
N THR A 53 -7.77 3.03 -4.25
CA THR A 53 -8.37 2.67 -5.54
C THR A 53 -7.50 1.64 -6.26
N PRO A 54 -7.45 0.37 -5.79
CA PRO A 54 -6.63 -0.66 -6.43
C PRO A 54 -6.92 -0.78 -7.92
N PHE A 55 -5.87 -0.85 -8.71
CA PHE A 55 -5.95 -0.90 -10.18
C PHE A 55 -5.03 -1.98 -10.71
N SER A 56 -5.52 -2.77 -11.67
CA SER A 56 -4.76 -3.90 -12.21
C SER A 56 -5.10 -4.13 -13.67
N VAL A 57 -4.16 -4.67 -14.43
CA VAL A 57 -4.28 -4.91 -15.88
C VAL A 57 -4.06 -6.40 -16.14
N SER A 58 -4.89 -6.97 -17.01
CA SER A 58 -4.83 -8.40 -17.32
C SER A 58 -3.47 -8.76 -17.93
N PRO A 59 -3.00 -10.01 -17.75
CA PRO A 59 -1.73 -10.46 -18.32
C PRO A 59 -1.59 -10.24 -19.84
N ASP A 60 -2.69 -10.31 -20.59
CA ASP A 60 -2.70 -10.04 -22.04
C ASP A 60 -2.79 -8.54 -22.41
N GLY A 61 -2.97 -7.66 -21.42
CA GLY A 61 -3.05 -6.21 -21.58
C GLY A 61 -4.34 -5.72 -22.24
N THR A 62 -5.37 -6.57 -22.37
CA THR A 62 -6.62 -6.23 -23.09
C THR A 62 -7.74 -5.69 -22.20
N SER A 63 -7.68 -5.98 -20.90
CA SER A 63 -8.62 -5.50 -19.89
C SER A 63 -7.89 -4.93 -18.69
N ALA A 64 -8.49 -3.94 -18.05
CA ALA A 64 -8.03 -3.42 -16.77
C ALA A 64 -9.23 -3.31 -15.82
N TYR A 65 -8.97 -3.35 -14.52
CA TYR A 65 -10.02 -3.30 -13.50
C TYR A 65 -9.64 -2.28 -12.43
N LEU A 66 -10.63 -1.51 -12.01
CA LEU A 66 -10.54 -0.53 -10.94
C LEU A 66 -11.49 -0.93 -9.81
N ALA A 67 -10.97 -1.07 -8.59
CA ALA A 67 -11.77 -1.32 -7.40
C ALA A 67 -11.92 -0.04 -6.55
N TYR A 68 -13.10 0.16 -5.98
CA TYR A 68 -13.36 1.27 -5.05
C TYR A 68 -14.48 0.94 -4.07
N LEU A 69 -14.35 1.44 -2.85
CA LEU A 69 -15.40 1.39 -1.82
C LEU A 69 -16.39 2.54 -2.05
N ASP A 70 -17.67 2.25 -2.20
CA ASP A 70 -18.64 3.34 -2.38
C ASP A 70 -18.75 4.26 -1.15
N ASN A 71 -19.39 5.41 -1.35
CA ASN A 71 -19.56 6.44 -0.33
C ASN A 71 -20.44 5.99 0.84
N SER A 72 -21.16 4.86 0.73
CA SER A 72 -21.88 4.28 1.88
C SER A 72 -20.93 3.58 2.85
N GLY A 73 -19.76 3.15 2.37
CA GLY A 73 -18.76 2.42 3.15
C GLY A 73 -19.17 0.97 3.43
N SER A 74 -20.07 0.39 2.63
CA SER A 74 -20.61 -0.97 2.85
C SER A 74 -20.44 -1.92 1.68
N ASP A 75 -20.13 -1.41 0.48
CA ASP A 75 -19.95 -2.24 -0.71
C ASP A 75 -18.73 -1.78 -1.52
N VAL A 76 -17.90 -2.76 -1.91
CA VAL A 76 -16.82 -2.54 -2.88
C VAL A 76 -17.33 -2.86 -4.27
N HIS A 77 -16.99 -2.00 -5.23
CA HIS A 77 -17.34 -2.18 -6.63
C HIS A 77 -16.06 -2.33 -7.46
N VAL A 78 -16.10 -3.20 -8.45
CA VAL A 78 -15.01 -3.38 -9.42
C VAL A 78 -15.55 -3.12 -10.81
N ILE A 79 -14.97 -2.15 -11.50
CA ILE A 79 -15.35 -1.77 -12.86
C ILE A 79 -14.25 -2.16 -13.84
N GLU A 80 -14.62 -2.80 -14.94
CA GLU A 80 -13.70 -3.04 -16.06
C GLU A 80 -13.49 -1.72 -16.82
N VAL A 81 -12.26 -1.47 -17.24
CA VAL A 81 -11.81 -0.25 -17.92
C VAL A 81 -11.03 -0.65 -19.17
N ASP A 82 -11.22 0.08 -20.28
CA ASP A 82 -10.36 -0.09 -21.45
C ASP A 82 -8.95 0.47 -21.17
N PRO A 83 -7.87 -0.34 -21.28
CA PRO A 83 -6.52 0.13 -20.98
C PRO A 83 -5.96 1.13 -22.02
N THR A 84 -6.68 1.36 -23.12
CA THR A 84 -6.25 2.28 -24.19
C THR A 84 -6.80 3.70 -24.00
N ASP A 85 -8.07 3.82 -23.62
CA ASP A 85 -8.75 5.13 -23.51
C ASP A 85 -9.37 5.41 -22.13
N PHE A 86 -9.22 4.47 -21.21
CA PHE A 86 -9.74 4.53 -19.84
C PHE A 86 -11.23 4.82 -19.76
N THR A 87 -12.02 4.21 -20.64
CA THR A 87 -13.48 4.23 -20.55
C THR A 87 -14.03 2.98 -19.84
N ALA A 88 -15.14 3.15 -19.12
CA ALA A 88 -15.82 2.04 -18.45
C ALA A 88 -16.36 1.00 -19.44
N LYS A 89 -16.09 -0.28 -19.18
CA LYS A 89 -16.67 -1.43 -19.88
C LYS A 89 -17.77 -2.04 -19.01
N GLY A 90 -19.02 -1.79 -19.40
CA GLY A 90 -20.19 -2.38 -18.74
C GLY A 90 -20.55 -1.74 -17.40
N THR A 91 -21.21 -2.51 -16.54
CA THR A 91 -21.63 -2.08 -15.19
C THR A 91 -20.65 -2.62 -14.15
N PRO A 92 -20.36 -1.87 -13.06
CA PRO A 92 -19.54 -2.38 -11.98
C PRO A 92 -20.09 -3.68 -11.39
N VAL A 93 -19.19 -4.60 -11.06
CA VAL A 93 -19.47 -5.78 -10.24
C VAL A 93 -19.45 -5.35 -8.78
N THR A 94 -20.54 -5.62 -8.05
CA THR A 94 -20.64 -5.32 -6.62
C THR A 94 -20.23 -6.54 -5.79
N VAL A 95 -19.24 -6.36 -4.92
CA VAL A 95 -18.87 -7.30 -3.86
C VAL A 95 -19.57 -6.83 -2.58
N SER A 96 -20.77 -7.39 -2.35
CA SER A 96 -21.63 -6.92 -1.27
C SER A 96 -21.03 -7.13 0.11
N GLY A 97 -21.15 -6.13 0.98
CA GLY A 97 -20.63 -6.15 2.35
C GLY A 97 -19.11 -5.95 2.45
N GLY A 98 -18.43 -5.64 1.34
CA GLY A 98 -17.02 -5.25 1.34
C GLY A 98 -16.83 -3.86 1.94
N GLU A 99 -16.02 -3.73 3.00
CA GLU A 99 -15.84 -2.45 3.71
C GLU A 99 -14.55 -1.71 3.36
N GLU A 100 -13.72 -2.26 2.47
CA GLU A 100 -12.52 -1.64 1.92
C GLU A 100 -12.00 -2.42 0.69
N ALA A 101 -11.43 -1.72 -0.29
CA ALA A 101 -10.72 -2.34 -1.41
C ALA A 101 -9.24 -2.53 -1.00
N GLY A 102 -8.91 -3.73 -0.53
CA GLY A 102 -7.61 -4.08 0.03
C GLY A 102 -6.53 -4.45 -1.00
N GLY A 103 -6.89 -4.78 -2.23
CA GLY A 103 -5.94 -5.08 -3.31
C GLY A 103 -6.65 -5.77 -4.47
N LEU A 104 -6.11 -5.68 -5.69
CA LEU A 104 -6.77 -6.15 -6.89
C LEU A 104 -5.77 -6.79 -7.85
N VAL A 105 -6.12 -7.96 -8.37
CA VAL A 105 -5.39 -8.63 -9.45
C VAL A 105 -6.34 -8.86 -10.61
N ALA A 106 -6.03 -8.29 -11.76
CA ALA A 106 -6.70 -8.60 -13.01
C ALA A 106 -6.20 -9.94 -13.58
N GLN A 107 -7.11 -10.69 -14.18
CA GLN A 107 -6.85 -11.90 -14.94
C GLN A 107 -7.50 -11.75 -16.32
N ASN A 108 -7.11 -12.58 -17.29
CA ASN A 108 -7.66 -12.49 -18.66
C ASN A 108 -9.17 -12.81 -18.73
N ASP A 109 -9.71 -13.46 -17.70
CA ASP A 109 -11.10 -13.89 -17.58
C ASP A 109 -11.85 -13.15 -16.45
N GLY A 110 -11.25 -12.12 -15.83
CA GLY A 110 -11.88 -11.37 -14.74
C GLY A 110 -10.89 -10.81 -13.72
N PHE A 111 -11.19 -10.91 -12.44
CA PHE A 111 -10.33 -10.35 -11.38
C PHE A 111 -10.42 -11.13 -10.07
N ALA A 112 -9.40 -10.99 -9.23
CA ALA A 112 -9.44 -11.31 -7.80
C ALA A 112 -9.31 -10.02 -6.97
N LEU A 113 -10.08 -9.92 -5.89
CA LEU A 113 -10.12 -8.76 -5.01
C LEU A 113 -9.86 -9.21 -3.57
N LEU A 114 -8.92 -8.56 -2.88
CA LEU A 114 -8.78 -8.60 -1.44
C LEU A 114 -9.70 -7.53 -0.85
N THR A 115 -10.60 -7.92 0.04
CA THR A 115 -11.50 -7.02 0.78
C THR A 115 -11.72 -7.55 2.19
N ASN A 116 -12.48 -6.83 3.01
CA ASN A 116 -12.93 -7.30 4.31
C ASN A 116 -14.46 -7.34 4.36
N VAL A 117 -15.02 -8.38 4.99
CA VAL A 117 -16.47 -8.55 5.11
C VAL A 117 -16.86 -8.88 6.54
N ALA A 118 -17.97 -8.29 7.01
CA ALA A 118 -18.52 -8.57 8.34
C ALA A 118 -18.99 -10.04 8.45
N VAL A 119 -18.51 -10.76 9.47
CA VAL A 119 -18.94 -12.13 9.76
C VAL A 119 -19.82 -12.15 11.00
N THR A 120 -21.13 -12.35 10.80
CA THR A 120 -22.15 -12.23 11.88
C THR A 120 -22.76 -13.57 12.31
N THR A 121 -22.41 -14.67 11.63
CA THR A 121 -22.94 -16.01 11.92
C THR A 121 -21.84 -17.06 11.88
N GLY A 122 -21.96 -18.09 12.71
CA GLY A 122 -20.98 -19.17 12.82
C GLY A 122 -20.41 -19.34 14.22
N THR A 123 -19.39 -20.18 14.35
CA THR A 123 -18.58 -20.35 15.57
C THR A 123 -17.28 -19.56 15.44
N ASN A 124 -16.73 -19.12 16.57
CA ASN A 124 -15.47 -18.36 16.61
C ASN A 124 -15.48 -17.10 15.72
N ILE A 125 -16.63 -16.45 15.56
CA ILE A 125 -16.75 -15.22 14.79
C ILE A 125 -16.13 -14.02 15.53
N PRO A 126 -15.66 -13.00 14.81
CA PRO A 126 -15.19 -11.77 15.43
C PRO A 126 -16.25 -11.10 16.31
N PRO A 127 -15.84 -10.40 17.38
CA PRO A 127 -16.76 -9.61 18.21
C PRO A 127 -17.56 -8.61 17.37
N SER A 128 -18.84 -8.41 17.69
CA SER A 128 -19.69 -7.37 17.07
C SER A 128 -19.78 -7.41 15.53
N GLY A 129 -19.44 -8.54 14.90
CA GLY A 129 -19.42 -8.64 13.44
C GLY A 129 -18.28 -7.87 12.78
N THR A 130 -17.18 -7.60 13.49
CA THR A 130 -16.01 -6.91 12.93
C THR A 130 -15.53 -7.61 11.65
N PRO A 131 -15.16 -6.84 10.59
CA PRO A 131 -14.78 -7.41 9.30
C PRO A 131 -13.56 -8.33 9.32
N VAL A 132 -13.60 -9.33 8.45
CA VAL A 132 -12.56 -10.35 8.25
C VAL A 132 -12.01 -10.24 6.83
N PRO A 133 -10.69 -10.37 6.63
CA PRO A 133 -10.09 -10.31 5.31
C PRO A 133 -10.48 -11.55 4.47
N VAL A 134 -10.82 -11.30 3.20
CA VAL A 134 -11.28 -12.31 2.25
C VAL A 134 -10.75 -11.98 0.84
N ILE A 135 -10.36 -13.01 0.11
CA ILE A 135 -10.11 -12.91 -1.33
C ILE A 135 -11.34 -13.46 -2.05
N VAL A 136 -11.87 -12.68 -2.99
CA VAL A 136 -12.97 -13.10 -3.87
C VAL A 136 -12.48 -13.11 -5.31
N ARG A 137 -12.87 -14.13 -6.07
CA ARG A 137 -12.56 -14.26 -7.49
C ARG A 137 -13.82 -14.16 -8.31
N TYR A 138 -13.77 -13.33 -9.34
CA TYR A 138 -14.83 -13.23 -10.34
C TYR A 138 -14.29 -13.63 -11.70
N THR A 139 -14.89 -14.64 -12.32
CA THR A 139 -14.60 -15.07 -13.70
C THR A 139 -15.84 -14.80 -14.55
N ASP A 140 -15.66 -14.19 -15.72
CA ASP A 140 -16.73 -13.85 -16.66
C ASP A 140 -17.89 -13.07 -16.01
N GLY A 141 -17.58 -12.27 -14.97
CA GLY A 141 -18.56 -11.47 -14.22
C GLY A 141 -19.30 -12.20 -13.09
N GLU A 142 -19.00 -13.46 -12.82
CA GLU A 142 -19.60 -14.25 -11.72
C GLU A 142 -18.56 -14.62 -10.65
N GLU A 143 -18.96 -14.59 -9.36
CA GLU A 143 -18.11 -15.05 -8.26
C GLU A 143 -17.85 -16.57 -8.41
N THR A 144 -16.60 -16.95 -8.65
CA THR A 144 -16.21 -18.36 -8.80
C THR A 144 -15.75 -18.97 -7.50
N TRP A 145 -15.03 -18.21 -6.68
CA TRP A 145 -14.67 -18.64 -5.32
C TRP A 145 -14.48 -17.46 -4.39
N ARG A 146 -14.54 -17.78 -3.10
CA ARG A 146 -14.36 -16.86 -1.97
C ARG A 146 -13.62 -17.59 -0.86
N THR A 147 -12.52 -17.00 -0.43
CA THR A 147 -11.61 -17.62 0.53
C THR A 147 -11.27 -16.63 1.62
N PHE A 148 -11.71 -16.93 2.84
CA PHE A 148 -11.28 -16.17 4.01
C PHE A 148 -9.78 -16.40 4.21
N VAL A 149 -9.06 -15.31 4.44
CA VAL A 149 -7.63 -15.31 4.72
C VAL A 149 -7.33 -14.85 6.16
N GLY A 150 -8.38 -14.65 6.96
CA GLY A 150 -8.35 -14.44 8.41
C GLY A 150 -9.51 -15.17 9.07
N GLY A 151 -9.60 -15.09 10.40
CA GLY A 151 -10.60 -15.82 11.18
C GLY A 151 -12.05 -15.40 10.86
N PRO A 152 -13.04 -16.30 10.87
CA PRO A 152 -13.00 -17.62 11.49
C PRO A 152 -12.39 -18.72 10.61
N GLY A 153 -11.80 -19.74 11.24
CA GLY A 153 -11.37 -20.98 10.58
C GLY A 153 -9.98 -20.93 9.92
N VAL A 154 -9.30 -19.79 9.97
CA VAL A 154 -7.94 -19.60 9.45
C VAL A 154 -7.00 -19.42 10.65
N HIS A 155 -5.97 -20.28 10.76
CA HIS A 155 -4.96 -20.25 11.83
C HIS A 155 -5.50 -20.34 13.26
N GLU A 156 -6.57 -21.13 13.49
CA GLU A 156 -7.20 -21.28 14.82
C GLU A 156 -6.23 -21.63 15.97
N ALA A 157 -5.15 -22.35 15.67
CA ALA A 157 -4.15 -22.74 16.67
C ALA A 157 -3.24 -21.57 17.10
N ASP A 158 -3.04 -20.59 16.23
CA ASP A 158 -2.14 -19.46 16.47
C ASP A 158 -2.89 -18.28 17.11
N GLY A 159 -4.17 -18.14 16.77
CA GLY A 159 -4.99 -16.99 17.10
C GLY A 159 -5.84 -16.63 15.89
N LEU A 160 -7.10 -16.25 16.13
CA LEU A 160 -7.98 -15.81 15.06
C LEU A 160 -7.89 -14.30 14.89
N SER A 161 -7.73 -13.88 13.65
CA SER A 161 -7.50 -12.49 13.26
C SER A 161 -8.67 -11.91 12.47
N MET A 162 -8.89 -10.61 12.66
CA MET A 162 -9.86 -9.77 11.92
C MET A 162 -9.12 -8.56 11.33
N SER A 163 -9.69 -7.90 10.33
CA SER A 163 -9.08 -6.72 9.68
C SER A 163 -10.13 -5.61 9.55
N PRO A 164 -10.49 -4.94 10.66
CA PRO A 164 -11.42 -3.80 10.62
C PRO A 164 -10.87 -2.67 9.73
N ASP A 165 -9.57 -2.39 9.87
CA ASP A 165 -8.82 -1.47 9.04
C ASP A 165 -8.04 -2.28 8.01
N MET A 166 -8.67 -2.58 6.88
CA MET A 166 -8.02 -3.31 5.79
C MET A 166 -6.93 -2.44 5.17
N ASN A 167 -5.73 -2.55 5.74
CA ASN A 167 -4.51 -2.16 5.06
C ASN A 167 -3.85 -3.38 4.44
N GLY A 168 -4.14 -3.62 3.16
CA GLY A 168 -3.70 -4.80 2.44
C GLY A 168 -3.00 -4.48 1.13
N ASP A 169 -2.42 -5.52 0.56
CA ASP A 169 -1.98 -5.62 -0.82
C ASP A 169 -2.23 -7.05 -1.34
N LEU A 170 -2.53 -7.17 -2.64
CA LEU A 170 -2.82 -8.43 -3.31
C LEU A 170 -2.04 -8.51 -4.61
N VAL A 171 -1.21 -9.54 -4.74
CA VAL A 171 -0.41 -9.79 -5.94
C VAL A 171 -0.61 -11.23 -6.40
N TYR A 172 -0.29 -11.49 -7.66
CA TYR A 172 -0.38 -12.82 -8.25
C TYR A 172 0.90 -13.17 -9.00
N SER A 173 1.31 -14.42 -8.90
CA SER A 173 2.43 -14.97 -9.65
C SER A 173 1.95 -16.16 -10.47
N ASP A 174 1.99 -16.01 -11.80
CA ASP A 174 1.70 -17.09 -12.74
C ASP A 174 2.68 -18.26 -12.58
N ALA A 175 3.95 -17.94 -12.33
CA ALA A 175 4.99 -18.95 -12.09
C ALA A 175 4.75 -19.77 -10.82
N ALA A 176 4.21 -19.14 -9.78
CA ALA A 176 3.88 -19.82 -8.52
C ALA A 176 2.49 -20.49 -8.55
N GLY A 177 1.57 -20.01 -9.40
CA GLY A 177 0.15 -20.38 -9.36
C GLY A 177 -0.53 -19.93 -8.06
N LEU A 178 -0.14 -18.76 -7.54
CA LEU A 178 -0.55 -18.27 -6.23
C LEU A 178 -0.94 -16.79 -6.28
N TYR A 179 -2.09 -16.50 -5.68
CA TYR A 179 -2.39 -15.20 -5.11
C TYR A 179 -1.70 -15.10 -3.76
N GLY A 180 -0.95 -14.02 -3.53
CA GLY A 180 -0.43 -13.66 -2.22
C GLY A 180 -1.16 -12.43 -1.71
N ALA A 181 -1.63 -12.48 -0.47
CA ALA A 181 -2.22 -11.34 0.23
C ALA A 181 -1.39 -11.01 1.47
N TYR A 182 -1.02 -9.74 1.62
CA TYR A 182 -0.39 -9.22 2.82
C TYR A 182 -1.28 -8.13 3.40
N PHE A 183 -1.68 -8.24 4.67
CA PHE A 183 -2.62 -7.28 5.27
C PHE A 183 -2.44 -7.13 6.77
N VAL A 184 -2.86 -5.98 7.29
CA VAL A 184 -2.92 -5.68 8.73
C VAL A 184 -4.07 -6.44 9.39
N ILE A 185 -3.81 -6.92 10.60
CA ILE A 185 -4.76 -7.68 11.41
C ILE A 185 -4.87 -7.17 12.84
N THR A 186 -5.96 -7.54 13.49
CA THR A 186 -6.15 -7.51 14.94
C THR A 186 -6.58 -8.90 15.38
N ASP A 187 -5.89 -9.49 16.35
CA ASP A 187 -6.32 -10.79 16.88
C ASP A 187 -7.49 -10.63 17.85
N TYR A 188 -8.45 -11.53 17.78
CA TYR A 188 -9.60 -11.58 18.68
C TYR A 188 -9.67 -12.87 19.51
N THR A 189 -8.73 -13.80 19.31
CA THR A 189 -8.46 -14.95 20.19
C THR A 189 -6.95 -15.17 20.31
N GLY A 190 -6.52 -16.15 21.12
CA GLY A 190 -5.10 -16.46 21.30
C GLY A 190 -4.36 -15.47 22.21
N ASP A 191 -3.04 -15.65 22.31
CA ASP A 191 -2.18 -14.86 23.21
C ASP A 191 -2.01 -13.40 22.74
N ALA A 192 -2.19 -13.15 21.44
CA ALA A 192 -2.16 -11.82 20.85
C ALA A 192 -3.55 -11.15 20.79
N SER A 193 -4.59 -11.73 21.41
CA SER A 193 -5.94 -11.15 21.43
C SER A 193 -5.94 -9.69 21.89
N GLY A 194 -6.47 -8.81 21.05
CA GLY A 194 -6.55 -7.36 21.26
C GLY A 194 -5.32 -6.58 20.78
N HIS A 195 -4.31 -7.26 20.23
CA HIS A 195 -3.14 -6.64 19.63
C HIS A 195 -3.28 -6.53 18.11
N TYR A 196 -2.48 -5.66 17.52
CA TYR A 196 -2.38 -5.45 16.09
C TYR A 196 -1.11 -6.09 15.53
N GLY A 197 -1.20 -6.61 14.33
CA GLY A 197 -0.09 -7.20 13.60
C GLY A 197 -0.36 -7.17 12.11
N ASP A 198 0.29 -8.06 11.38
CA ASP A 198 0.06 -8.28 9.97
C ASP A 198 0.13 -9.78 9.65
N SER A 199 -0.37 -10.14 8.47
CA SER A 199 -0.50 -11.53 8.05
C SER A 199 -0.26 -11.67 6.56
N ILE A 200 0.49 -12.70 6.16
CA ILE A 200 0.72 -13.08 4.77
C ILE A 200 0.03 -14.41 4.51
N GLN A 201 -0.88 -14.45 3.55
CA GLN A 201 -1.60 -15.66 3.14
C GLN A 201 -1.46 -15.91 1.64
N TYR A 202 -1.56 -17.17 1.26
CA TYR A 202 -1.48 -17.60 -0.14
C TYR A 202 -2.72 -18.40 -0.51
N VAL A 203 -3.30 -18.12 -1.66
CA VAL A 203 -4.46 -18.83 -2.21
C VAL A 203 -4.10 -19.29 -3.62
N ASP A 204 -4.32 -20.56 -3.92
CA ASP A 204 -4.07 -21.10 -5.26
C ASP A 204 -5.16 -20.69 -6.27
N ASP A 205 -4.97 -21.03 -7.55
CA ASP A 205 -5.92 -20.72 -8.62
C ASP A 205 -7.33 -21.30 -8.40
N SER A 206 -7.44 -22.37 -7.61
CA SER A 206 -8.71 -23.02 -7.27
C SER A 206 -9.46 -22.33 -6.13
N GLY A 207 -8.85 -21.34 -5.47
CA GLY A 207 -9.36 -20.70 -4.27
C GLY A 207 -8.98 -21.43 -2.98
N THR A 208 -8.06 -22.40 -3.03
CA THR A 208 -7.63 -23.14 -1.84
C THR A 208 -6.58 -22.32 -1.07
N LEU A 209 -6.82 -22.11 0.23
CA LEU A 209 -5.84 -21.48 1.13
C LEU A 209 -4.66 -22.43 1.37
N GLU A 210 -3.46 -21.96 1.04
CA GLU A 210 -2.21 -22.71 1.18
C GLU A 210 -1.42 -22.28 2.42
N THR A 211 -1.01 -23.26 3.22
CA THR A 211 -0.09 -23.04 4.34
C THR A 211 1.33 -23.41 3.93
N ILE A 212 2.12 -22.40 3.58
CA ILE A 212 3.48 -22.56 3.07
C ILE A 212 4.46 -22.25 4.20
N SER A 213 5.22 -23.25 4.63
CA SER A 213 6.19 -23.10 5.73
C SER A 213 7.24 -22.03 5.40
N GLY A 214 7.39 -21.06 6.31
CA GLY A 214 8.31 -19.93 6.14
C GLY A 214 7.78 -18.79 5.27
N ALA A 215 6.57 -18.92 4.71
CA ALA A 215 5.96 -17.89 3.88
C ALA A 215 4.58 -17.45 4.38
N SER A 216 3.68 -18.37 4.71
CA SER A 216 2.40 -18.04 5.34
C SER A 216 2.65 -17.63 6.79
N SER A 217 2.03 -16.52 7.22
CA SER A 217 2.14 -16.01 8.58
C SER A 217 0.77 -15.57 9.10
N SER A 218 0.41 -16.04 10.30
CA SER A 218 -0.77 -15.58 11.05
C SER A 218 -0.49 -14.30 11.84
N TRP A 219 0.79 -13.98 12.05
CA TRP A 219 1.27 -12.80 12.74
C TRP A 219 2.72 -12.49 12.36
N GLY A 220 3.02 -11.26 11.92
CA GLY A 220 4.37 -10.80 11.60
C GLY A 220 4.82 -9.59 12.44
N CYS A 221 4.84 -8.42 11.83
CA CYS A 221 5.34 -7.19 12.42
C CYS A 221 4.31 -6.58 13.39
N SER A 222 4.73 -6.37 14.64
CA SER A 222 3.86 -5.84 15.71
C SER A 222 3.37 -4.44 15.33
N HIS A 223 2.05 -4.25 15.43
CA HIS A 223 1.34 -2.98 15.27
C HIS A 223 1.83 -2.21 14.04
N ASN A 224 1.76 -2.93 12.92
CA ASN A 224 2.28 -2.53 11.63
C ASN A 224 1.74 -1.16 11.19
N THR A 225 2.68 -0.30 10.77
CA THR A 225 2.44 1.08 10.36
C THR A 225 2.55 1.31 8.85
N GLY A 226 2.86 0.26 8.11
CA GLY A 226 2.97 0.17 6.67
C GLY A 226 3.52 -1.19 6.25
N ILE A 227 2.86 -1.83 5.27
CA ILE A 227 3.37 -3.00 4.56
C ILE A 227 3.78 -2.60 3.13
N ALA A 228 4.51 -3.46 2.45
CA ALA A 228 4.62 -3.45 0.99
C ALA A 228 4.79 -4.89 0.52
N PHE A 229 4.20 -5.23 -0.63
CA PHE A 229 4.18 -6.60 -1.12
C PHE A 229 4.34 -6.63 -2.63
N GLU A 230 5.12 -7.57 -3.13
CA GLU A 230 5.30 -7.76 -4.56
C GLU A 230 5.49 -9.24 -4.87
N SER A 231 4.95 -9.66 -6.00
CA SER A 231 5.01 -11.02 -6.51
C SER A 231 6.45 -11.52 -6.69
N ALA A 232 6.61 -12.84 -6.60
CA ALA A 232 7.84 -13.54 -6.93
C ALA A 232 7.52 -14.89 -7.58
N ASP A 233 8.50 -15.49 -8.26
CA ASP A 233 8.30 -16.78 -8.96
C ASP A 233 7.94 -17.95 -8.04
N ALA A 234 8.10 -17.79 -6.73
CA ALA A 234 7.67 -18.72 -5.70
C ALA A 234 7.48 -18.01 -4.36
N ALA A 235 6.63 -18.55 -3.49
CA ALA A 235 6.55 -18.12 -2.09
C ALA A 235 7.89 -18.39 -1.34
N PRO A 236 8.24 -17.59 -0.30
CA PRO A 236 7.58 -16.35 0.09
C PRO A 236 7.70 -15.28 -1.00
N PHE A 237 6.68 -14.47 -1.19
CA PHE A 237 6.74 -13.27 -2.05
C PHE A 237 7.50 -12.14 -1.36
N ALA A 238 7.96 -11.15 -2.13
CA ALA A 238 8.75 -10.06 -1.59
C ALA A 238 7.87 -9.22 -0.64
N SER A 239 8.32 -9.06 0.61
CA SER A 239 7.54 -8.35 1.61
C SER A 239 8.41 -7.41 2.44
N ILE A 240 7.84 -6.27 2.81
CA ILE A 240 8.46 -5.27 3.68
C ILE A 240 7.43 -4.84 4.72
N CYS A 241 7.89 -4.61 5.94
CA CYS A 241 7.04 -4.11 7.01
C CYS A 241 7.71 -2.96 7.76
N ALA A 242 6.90 -2.02 8.24
CA ALA A 242 7.30 -1.00 9.20
C ALA A 242 6.65 -1.31 10.55
N GLU A 243 7.48 -1.58 11.56
CA GLU A 243 7.03 -2.00 12.88
C GLU A 243 6.90 -0.83 13.87
N ASP A 244 6.16 -1.04 14.96
CA ASP A 244 5.73 -0.01 15.90
C ASP A 244 6.82 0.54 16.84
N GLN A 245 8.01 -0.04 16.77
CA GLN A 245 9.25 0.37 17.40
C GLN A 245 10.22 1.08 16.45
N GLY A 246 9.85 1.24 15.19
CA GLY A 246 10.46 2.20 14.28
C GLY A 246 11.46 1.63 13.30
N ASN A 247 11.59 0.32 13.18
CA ASN A 247 12.41 -0.26 12.12
C ASN A 247 11.54 -0.58 10.88
N ILE A 248 12.16 -0.48 9.70
CA ILE A 248 11.61 -0.99 8.45
C ILE A 248 12.44 -2.20 8.05
N TRP A 249 11.78 -3.34 7.85
CA TRP A 249 12.42 -4.63 7.63
C TRP A 249 12.11 -5.19 6.25
N LEU A 250 13.11 -5.77 5.60
CA LEU A 250 12.88 -6.72 4.52
C LEU A 250 12.37 -8.02 5.16
N ASN A 251 11.08 -8.27 5.00
CA ASN A 251 10.29 -9.20 5.80
C ASN A 251 10.18 -10.61 5.18
N THR A 252 10.60 -10.78 3.93
CA THR A 252 10.38 -12.00 3.13
C THR A 252 10.81 -13.31 3.79
N ASN A 253 11.93 -13.35 4.50
CA ASN A 253 12.60 -14.61 4.87
C ASN A 253 12.62 -14.95 6.36
N ASN A 254 12.06 -14.10 7.22
CA ASN A 254 12.06 -14.35 8.66
C ASN A 254 10.75 -13.97 9.37
N GLY A 255 9.76 -13.42 8.64
CA GLY A 255 8.43 -13.13 9.16
C GLY A 255 8.45 -12.38 10.50
N GLY A 256 8.52 -11.06 10.45
CA GLY A 256 8.41 -10.20 11.63
C GLY A 256 9.71 -9.47 11.99
N MET A 257 9.77 -9.04 13.25
CA MET A 257 10.76 -8.10 13.78
C MET A 257 12.05 -8.78 14.27
N SER A 258 12.63 -9.69 13.49
CA SER A 258 13.81 -10.45 13.92
C SER A 258 15.13 -9.77 13.54
N LEU A 259 16.11 -9.77 14.45
CA LEU A 259 17.50 -9.37 14.16
C LEU A 259 18.20 -10.25 13.12
N SER A 260 17.62 -11.39 12.74
CA SER A 260 18.10 -12.21 11.62
C SER A 260 17.65 -11.67 10.25
N GLY A 261 16.67 -10.76 10.21
CA GLY A 261 16.21 -10.09 8.99
C GLY A 261 17.11 -8.94 8.57
N SER A 262 16.90 -8.44 7.34
CA SER A 262 17.62 -7.26 6.86
C SER A 262 16.88 -5.98 7.22
N LYS A 263 17.50 -5.12 8.04
CA LYS A 263 16.95 -3.81 8.37
C LYS A 263 17.19 -2.83 7.22
N ILE A 264 16.12 -2.26 6.66
CA ILE A 264 16.17 -1.27 5.58
C ILE A 264 16.45 0.12 6.14
N SER A 265 15.67 0.53 7.15
CA SER A 265 15.73 1.86 7.75
C SER A 265 15.34 1.82 9.23
N GLY A 266 15.63 2.91 9.94
CA GLY A 266 14.97 3.26 11.18
C GLY A 266 14.17 4.56 11.03
N GLU A 267 13.14 4.70 11.83
CA GLU A 267 12.25 5.84 11.94
C GLU A 267 11.98 6.09 13.43
N ASN A 268 11.55 7.31 13.75
CA ASN A 268 11.11 7.62 15.09
C ASN A 268 9.64 7.19 15.27
N THR A 269 9.36 6.44 16.34
CA THR A 269 7.99 6.05 16.67
C THR A 269 7.45 6.74 17.89
N THR A 270 6.12 6.87 17.93
CA THR A 270 5.37 7.30 19.10
C THR A 270 3.99 6.65 19.02
N ASN A 271 3.58 5.98 20.10
CA ASN A 271 2.27 5.33 20.20
C ASN A 271 1.96 4.37 19.03
N GLY A 272 3.00 3.66 18.58
CA GLY A 272 2.93 2.72 17.46
C GLY A 272 2.62 3.35 16.10
N ALA A 273 2.92 4.63 15.91
CA ALA A 273 3.04 5.26 14.60
C ALA A 273 4.51 5.52 14.25
N SER A 274 4.88 5.48 12.97
CA SER A 274 6.27 5.56 12.47
C SER A 274 6.46 6.57 11.33
N GLY A 275 5.59 7.57 11.21
CA GLY A 275 5.66 8.59 10.16
C GLY A 275 5.02 8.21 8.83
N GLU A 276 4.21 7.14 8.81
CA GLU A 276 3.47 6.64 7.64
C GLU A 276 4.38 6.34 6.43
N PRO A 277 5.42 5.49 6.60
CA PRO A 277 6.43 5.25 5.56
C PRO A 277 5.82 4.74 4.24
N MET A 278 4.81 3.88 4.33
CA MET A 278 4.06 3.35 3.18
C MET A 278 2.60 3.86 3.20
N GLY A 279 2.41 5.18 3.13
CA GLY A 279 1.09 5.79 2.89
C GLY A 279 0.08 5.80 4.05
N GLY A 280 0.35 5.08 5.15
CA GLY A 280 -0.52 5.01 6.33
C GLY A 280 -1.89 4.42 6.01
N MET A 281 -2.97 5.08 6.42
CA MET A 281 -4.34 4.60 6.14
C MET A 281 -4.68 4.57 4.64
N SER A 282 -3.99 5.34 3.80
CA SER A 282 -4.10 5.28 2.32
C SER A 282 -3.63 3.94 1.76
N GLY A 283 -2.85 3.18 2.52
CA GLY A 283 -2.43 1.84 2.15
C GLY A 283 -1.04 1.72 1.53
N SER A 284 -0.74 0.46 1.21
CA SER A 284 0.58 -0.08 0.91
C SER A 284 0.87 -0.31 -0.58
N TYR A 285 -0.02 0.17 -1.43
CA TYR A 285 0.04 -0.02 -2.88
C TYR A 285 1.28 0.63 -3.46
N SER A 286 1.89 -0.06 -4.43
CA SER A 286 3.01 0.46 -5.20
C SER A 286 4.11 1.09 -4.34
N SER A 287 4.41 0.54 -3.16
CA SER A 287 5.58 0.97 -2.37
C SER A 287 6.80 0.08 -2.64
N LEU A 288 6.59 -1.11 -3.20
CA LEU A 288 7.58 -2.09 -3.62
C LEU A 288 7.24 -2.55 -5.03
N ALA A 289 8.23 -2.59 -5.93
CA ALA A 289 8.02 -3.00 -7.32
C ALA A 289 9.16 -3.89 -7.83
N LEU A 290 8.82 -4.91 -8.62
CA LEU A 290 9.77 -5.79 -9.28
C LEU A 290 10.31 -5.14 -10.57
N PHE A 291 11.62 -5.20 -10.82
CA PHE A 291 12.18 -4.88 -12.14
C PHE A 291 11.95 -6.06 -13.10
N PRO A 292 11.12 -5.89 -14.15
CA PRO A 292 10.81 -6.96 -15.09
C PRO A 292 12.04 -7.37 -15.91
N GLY A 293 12.02 -8.55 -16.51
CA GLY A 293 13.08 -9.02 -17.42
C GLY A 293 14.28 -9.71 -16.76
N GLY A 294 14.44 -9.59 -15.43
CA GLY A 294 15.37 -10.38 -14.61
C GLY A 294 14.69 -11.23 -13.53
N GLY A 295 13.48 -10.84 -13.10
CA GLY A 295 12.62 -11.62 -12.19
C GLY A 295 13.07 -11.63 -10.72
N THR A 296 14.14 -10.91 -10.36
CA THR A 296 14.67 -10.94 -8.99
C THR A 296 14.95 -9.58 -8.38
N GLU A 297 15.26 -8.54 -9.16
CA GLU A 297 15.59 -7.23 -8.56
C GLU A 297 14.32 -6.45 -8.20
N TYR A 298 14.31 -5.80 -7.03
CA TYR A 298 13.18 -4.99 -6.56
C TYR A 298 13.64 -3.57 -6.18
N ILE A 299 12.70 -2.63 -6.23
CA ILE A 299 12.85 -1.27 -5.68
C ILE A 299 11.74 -1.02 -4.66
N PHE A 300 12.13 -0.49 -3.50
CA PHE A 300 11.23 -0.02 -2.45
C PHE A 300 11.38 1.49 -2.31
N ALA A 301 10.28 2.23 -2.26
CA ALA A 301 10.24 3.66 -2.04
C ALA A 301 9.35 4.00 -0.85
N TRP A 302 9.79 4.94 -0.02
CA TRP A 302 9.04 5.36 1.16
C TRP A 302 9.38 6.78 1.57
N ARG A 303 8.55 7.33 2.47
CA ARG A 303 8.84 8.55 3.21
C ARG A 303 9.72 8.23 4.42
N THR A 304 10.77 9.01 4.64
CA THR A 304 11.62 8.94 5.84
C THR A 304 11.88 10.29 6.48
N ARG A 305 11.93 10.34 7.81
CA ARG A 305 12.46 11.49 8.57
C ARG A 305 13.94 11.35 8.93
N GLY A 306 14.51 10.21 8.57
CA GLY A 306 15.84 9.76 8.91
C GLY A 306 16.02 9.42 10.38
N CYS A 307 17.13 8.76 10.68
CA CYS A 307 17.40 8.10 11.95
C CYS A 307 18.76 8.52 12.50
N VAL A 308 18.76 9.24 13.63
CA VAL A 308 19.98 9.69 14.32
C VAL A 308 19.93 9.38 15.81
N ASP A 309 21.08 9.44 16.47
CA ASP A 309 21.23 9.18 17.91
C ASP A 309 20.64 7.83 18.32
N LEU A 310 21.20 6.73 17.80
CA LEU A 310 20.72 5.39 18.12
C LEU A 310 20.88 5.08 19.60
N THR A 311 19.77 4.75 20.24
CA THR A 311 19.72 4.29 21.63
C THR A 311 19.13 2.89 21.68
N GLU A 312 19.37 2.17 22.77
CA GLU A 312 18.77 0.88 23.00
C GLU A 312 17.24 1.00 23.02
N ASN A 313 16.55 0.11 22.30
CA ASN A 313 15.14 -0.12 22.54
C ASN A 313 14.99 -1.11 23.70
N THR A 314 14.78 -0.57 24.90
CA THR A 314 14.69 -1.36 26.13
C THR A 314 13.43 -2.23 26.22
N TRP A 315 12.42 -2.00 25.37
CA TRP A 315 11.22 -2.83 25.29
C TRP A 315 11.50 -4.13 24.52
N MET A 316 12.18 -4.01 23.37
CA MET A 316 12.60 -5.16 22.55
C MET A 316 13.82 -5.90 23.13
N GLY A 317 14.68 -5.18 23.87
CA GLY A 317 15.87 -5.72 24.52
C GLY A 317 17.14 -5.66 23.66
N ASP A 318 18.15 -6.43 24.08
CA ASP A 318 19.50 -6.40 23.52
C ASP A 318 19.52 -6.57 21.99
N GLY A 319 20.23 -5.67 21.31
CA GLY A 319 20.41 -5.68 19.85
C GLY A 319 19.40 -4.85 19.07
N TYR A 320 18.29 -4.45 19.70
CA TYR A 320 17.31 -3.54 19.09
C TYR A 320 17.60 -2.09 19.44
N THR A 321 17.37 -1.20 18.48
CA THR A 321 17.60 0.23 18.61
C THR A 321 16.37 1.04 18.27
N GLN A 322 16.24 2.20 18.90
CA GLN A 322 15.36 3.28 18.50
C GLN A 322 16.20 4.53 18.18
N CYS A 323 15.65 5.46 17.40
CA CYS A 323 16.34 6.69 17.05
C CYS A 323 15.46 7.93 17.16
N LYS A 324 16.11 9.09 17.10
CA LYS A 324 15.45 10.38 16.89
C LYS A 324 15.31 10.65 15.39
N PRO A 325 14.30 11.45 15.00
CA PRO A 325 14.20 11.90 13.62
C PRO A 325 15.40 12.81 13.30
N ARG A 326 16.02 12.62 12.13
CA ARG A 326 17.04 13.55 11.63
C ARG A 326 16.45 14.94 11.39
N GLN A 327 15.20 14.97 10.94
CA GLN A 327 14.42 16.18 10.69
C GLN A 327 12.93 15.91 10.84
N MET A 328 12.14 16.98 11.03
CA MET A 328 10.69 16.86 11.22
C MET A 328 9.91 16.69 9.92
N ASN A 329 10.44 17.16 8.80
CA ASN A 329 9.80 16.96 7.50
C ASN A 329 10.30 15.65 6.90
N GLY A 330 9.43 14.91 6.23
CA GLY A 330 9.78 13.69 5.51
C GLY A 330 10.48 14.00 4.19
N ASN A 331 11.45 13.17 3.83
CA ASN A 331 12.03 13.06 2.49
C ASN A 331 11.62 11.74 1.84
N VAL A 332 11.87 11.62 0.55
CA VAL A 332 11.67 10.39 -0.21
C VAL A 332 12.99 9.63 -0.27
N ALA A 333 12.95 8.35 0.09
CA ALA A 333 14.07 7.43 0.00
C ALA A 333 13.72 6.23 -0.89
N VAL A 334 14.75 5.62 -1.47
CA VAL A 334 14.66 4.33 -2.13
C VAL A 334 15.69 3.35 -1.58
N SER A 335 15.34 2.07 -1.66
CA SER A 335 16.21 0.93 -1.39
C SER A 335 16.04 -0.08 -2.50
N LEU A 336 17.13 -0.76 -2.84
CA LEU A 336 17.17 -1.74 -3.92
C LEU A 336 17.49 -3.11 -3.35
N MET A 337 16.92 -4.13 -3.98
CA MET A 337 17.15 -5.53 -3.65
C MET A 337 17.67 -6.28 -4.87
N THR A 338 18.55 -7.26 -4.66
CA THR A 338 19.05 -8.15 -5.73
C THR A 338 18.10 -9.32 -6.02
N ASP A 339 17.37 -9.71 -4.98
CA ASP A 339 16.35 -10.74 -4.91
C ASP A 339 15.34 -10.34 -3.80
N LYS A 340 14.25 -11.08 -3.67
CA LYS A 340 13.22 -10.82 -2.65
C LYS A 340 13.73 -10.87 -1.20
N GLU A 341 14.95 -11.33 -0.94
CA GLU A 341 15.51 -11.61 0.40
C GLU A 341 16.75 -10.77 0.75
N THR A 342 17.35 -10.10 -0.25
CA THR A 342 18.69 -9.51 -0.13
C THR A 342 18.71 -8.06 -0.58
N LEU A 343 19.15 -7.16 0.31
CA LEU A 343 19.45 -5.77 -0.04
C LEU A 343 20.66 -5.69 -0.97
N LYS A 344 20.58 -4.83 -1.99
CA LYS A 344 21.69 -4.52 -2.89
C LYS A 344 22.79 -3.72 -2.19
N GLY A 345 22.44 -2.95 -1.16
CA GLY A 345 23.35 -2.19 -0.31
C GLY A 345 23.52 -2.77 1.09
N GLU A 346 24.19 -2.02 1.96
CA GLU A 346 24.31 -2.36 3.38
C GLU A 346 22.94 -2.27 4.09
N GLN A 347 22.78 -2.97 5.22
CA GLN A 347 21.63 -2.81 6.11
C GLN A 347 21.78 -1.53 6.96
N ALA A 348 20.67 -1.04 7.51
CA ALA A 348 20.68 0.05 8.48
C ALA A 348 21.48 -0.29 9.74
N ILE A 349 22.04 0.75 10.36
CA ILE A 349 22.87 0.61 11.55
C ILE A 349 21.98 0.31 12.76
N SER A 350 22.37 -0.69 13.55
CA SER A 350 21.70 -1.09 14.81
C SER A 350 22.66 -1.07 16.01
N THR A 351 23.72 -0.27 15.93
CA THR A 351 24.69 -0.13 17.04
C THR A 351 24.24 0.97 18.01
N VAL A 352 23.98 0.59 19.27
CA VAL A 352 23.68 1.56 20.34
C VAL A 352 24.84 2.55 20.49
N GLY A 353 24.51 3.85 20.50
CA GLY A 353 25.47 4.94 20.59
C GLY A 353 26.01 5.44 19.24
N ALA A 354 25.61 4.84 18.12
CA ALA A 354 25.91 5.38 16.79
C ALA A 354 25.17 6.71 16.56
N THR A 355 25.85 7.67 15.95
CA THR A 355 25.28 9.00 15.66
C THR A 355 24.29 8.96 14.51
N ASP A 356 24.51 8.09 13.53
CA ASP A 356 23.65 7.91 12.36
C ASP A 356 23.14 6.46 12.30
N GLY A 357 21.88 6.29 11.87
CA GLY A 357 21.21 4.99 11.74
C GLY A 357 20.98 4.52 10.30
N ASP A 358 21.15 5.42 9.32
CA ASP A 358 20.55 5.29 7.99
C ASP A 358 21.42 5.86 6.86
N THR A 359 22.75 5.90 7.03
CA THR A 359 23.68 6.46 6.04
C THR A 359 23.71 5.71 4.70
N GLN A 360 23.19 4.49 4.67
CA GLN A 360 23.09 3.64 3.48
C GLN A 360 21.91 4.02 2.56
N LEU A 361 20.97 4.86 3.03
CA LEU A 361 19.78 5.19 2.26
C LEU A 361 20.11 6.04 1.03
N THR A 362 19.44 5.72 -0.07
CA THR A 362 19.46 6.58 -1.27
C THR A 362 18.31 7.57 -1.17
N LEU A 363 18.62 8.83 -0.87
CA LEU A 363 17.63 9.89 -0.80
C LEU A 363 17.34 10.45 -2.20
N ILE A 364 16.06 10.43 -2.59
CA ILE A 364 15.57 11.07 -3.82
C ILE A 364 15.35 12.56 -3.58
N THR A 365 14.87 12.91 -2.39
CA THR A 365 14.75 14.31 -1.95
C THR A 365 15.57 14.55 -0.69
N SER A 366 16.01 15.80 -0.51
CA SER A 366 16.69 16.23 0.70
C SER A 366 16.34 17.69 0.97
N GLY A 367 15.87 18.01 2.17
CA GLY A 367 15.61 19.39 2.56
C GLY A 367 14.75 19.52 3.81
N THR A 368 14.66 20.74 4.34
CA THR A 368 13.95 21.04 5.59
C THR A 368 12.75 21.97 5.41
N GLU A 369 12.47 22.40 4.18
CA GLU A 369 11.43 23.41 3.91
C GLU A 369 10.11 22.80 3.43
N THR A 370 10.17 21.65 2.75
CA THR A 370 9.01 20.90 2.24
C THR A 370 8.92 19.55 2.92
N ASP A 371 7.70 19.03 3.01
CA ASP A 371 7.40 17.70 3.51
C ASP A 371 6.86 16.82 2.37
N HIS A 372 7.27 15.54 2.30
CA HIS A 372 7.02 14.66 1.14
C HIS A 372 6.18 13.43 1.50
N SER A 373 4.88 13.41 1.17
CA SER A 373 3.92 12.33 1.51
C SER A 373 3.57 11.44 0.32
N ASN A 374 2.81 10.37 0.58
CA ASN A 374 2.12 9.60 -0.46
C ASN A 374 3.10 9.05 -1.52
N VAL A 375 4.17 8.42 -1.05
CA VAL A 375 5.26 7.93 -1.90
C VAL A 375 4.85 6.62 -2.58
N HIS A 376 5.08 6.52 -3.89
CA HIS A 376 4.87 5.30 -4.65
C HIS A 376 6.06 5.04 -5.60
N VAL A 377 6.17 3.81 -6.08
CA VAL A 377 7.13 3.31 -7.04
C VAL A 377 6.51 2.26 -7.96
N ALA A 378 6.86 2.31 -9.24
CA ALA A 378 6.55 1.26 -10.21
C ALA A 378 7.63 1.22 -11.31
N THR A 379 7.79 0.08 -11.97
CA THR A 379 8.87 -0.17 -12.93
C THR A 379 8.38 -0.14 -14.37
N PHE A 380 9.08 0.61 -15.23
CA PHE A 380 8.83 0.61 -16.68
C PHE A 380 9.40 -0.64 -17.33
N ASP A 381 10.63 -0.99 -16.94
CA ASP A 381 11.44 -2.04 -17.53
C ASP A 381 12.50 -2.53 -16.53
N SER A 382 13.44 -3.37 -16.95
CA SER A 382 14.52 -3.93 -16.12
C SER A 382 15.48 -2.90 -15.49
N ALA A 383 15.43 -1.65 -15.93
CA ALA A 383 16.43 -0.63 -15.60
C ALA A 383 15.81 0.67 -15.06
N ASN A 384 14.54 0.93 -15.32
CA ASN A 384 13.91 2.22 -15.08
C ASN A 384 12.64 2.07 -14.21
N ALA A 385 12.55 2.89 -13.18
CA ALA A 385 11.40 3.02 -12.30
C ALA A 385 10.92 4.47 -12.22
N LEU A 386 9.63 4.64 -11.98
CA LEU A 386 9.01 5.89 -11.58
C LEU A 386 8.88 5.91 -10.07
N VAL A 387 9.36 6.96 -9.42
CA VAL A 387 9.07 7.28 -8.02
C VAL A 387 8.19 8.53 -7.98
N THR A 388 7.09 8.48 -7.22
CA THR A 388 6.17 9.60 -7.06
C THR A 388 6.03 10.00 -5.59
N TRP A 389 5.67 11.26 -5.34
CA TRP A 389 5.33 11.77 -4.01
C TRP A 389 4.50 13.05 -4.11
N GLU A 390 3.93 13.48 -3.00
CA GLU A 390 3.25 14.77 -2.86
C GLU A 390 4.05 15.71 -1.97
N GLU A 391 4.12 16.99 -2.33
CA GLU A 391 4.79 18.02 -1.55
C GLU A 391 3.79 18.86 -0.74
N ILE A 392 4.17 19.13 0.50
CA ILE A 392 3.50 20.05 1.41
C ILE A 392 4.46 21.20 1.71
N ALA A 393 4.11 22.40 1.24
CA ALA A 393 4.79 23.64 1.55
C ALA A 393 4.30 24.23 2.89
N ASP A 394 5.19 24.96 3.56
CA ASP A 394 5.00 25.49 4.91
C ASP A 394 4.46 24.43 5.91
N PRO A 395 5.09 23.25 5.99
CA PRO A 395 4.53 22.13 6.71
C PRO A 395 4.51 22.35 8.22
N THR A 396 3.42 21.92 8.85
CA THR A 396 3.28 21.83 10.30
C THR A 396 3.25 20.36 10.70
N CYS A 397 4.34 19.90 11.32
CA CYS A 397 4.51 18.52 11.78
C CYS A 397 4.46 18.51 13.32
N GLU A 398 3.29 18.22 13.91
CA GLU A 398 3.12 18.29 15.37
C GLU A 398 3.98 17.26 16.12
N LEU A 399 4.10 16.04 15.57
CA LEU A 399 4.86 14.94 16.15
C LEU A 399 5.61 14.15 15.07
N ALA A 400 6.80 13.68 15.43
CA ALA A 400 7.73 13.00 14.51
C ALA A 400 7.27 11.62 14.04
N ALA A 401 6.23 11.07 14.66
CA ALA A 401 5.62 9.80 14.29
C ALA A 401 4.39 9.96 13.38
N PHE A 402 3.94 11.20 13.11
CA PHE A 402 2.67 11.48 12.41
C PHE A 402 2.88 12.30 11.14
N GLY A 403 1.93 12.28 10.22
CA GLY A 403 1.97 13.13 9.03
C GLY A 403 1.94 14.63 9.35
N CYS A 404 2.30 15.46 8.36
CA CYS A 404 2.25 16.93 8.46
C CYS A 404 1.02 17.48 7.74
N SER A 405 0.58 18.67 8.15
CA SER A 405 -0.39 19.50 7.42
C SER A 405 0.30 20.67 6.75
N GLY A 406 -0.36 21.32 5.80
CA GLY A 406 0.16 22.53 5.16
C GLY A 406 -0.47 22.78 3.79
N THR A 407 0.23 23.54 2.96
CA THR A 407 -0.24 23.86 1.61
C THR A 407 0.26 22.81 0.63
N PHE A 408 -0.65 22.07 0.00
CA PHE A 408 -0.27 21.19 -1.10
C PHE A 408 0.41 22.00 -2.22
N SER A 409 1.63 21.60 -2.61
CA SER A 409 2.45 22.31 -3.60
C SER A 409 2.77 21.47 -4.84
N GLY A 410 2.15 20.29 -4.96
CA GLY A 410 2.17 19.47 -6.17
C GLY A 410 2.57 18.03 -5.91
N ALA A 411 2.11 17.15 -6.79
CA ALA A 411 2.62 15.81 -6.96
C ALA A 411 3.86 15.83 -7.87
N LYS A 412 4.84 14.99 -7.57
CA LYS A 412 6.10 14.87 -8.28
C LYS A 412 6.27 13.48 -8.87
N TYR A 413 6.99 13.43 -9.99
CA TYR A 413 7.22 12.23 -10.78
C TYR A 413 8.69 12.22 -11.21
N GLN A 414 9.48 11.31 -10.65
CA GLN A 414 10.93 11.22 -10.86
C GLN A 414 11.30 9.86 -11.46
N LEU A 415 12.07 9.88 -12.54
CA LEU A 415 12.70 8.68 -13.06
C LEU A 415 13.90 8.32 -12.20
N VAL A 416 13.96 7.05 -11.79
CA VAL A 416 15.02 6.45 -10.98
C VAL A 416 15.50 5.17 -11.68
N ASP A 417 16.81 4.99 -11.80
CA ASP A 417 17.39 3.79 -12.38
C ASP A 417 17.46 2.62 -11.36
N ASN A 418 17.77 1.41 -11.85
CA ASN A 418 17.97 0.22 -11.01
C ASN A 418 19.23 0.25 -10.12
N ASN A 419 19.91 1.39 -10.02
CA ASN A 419 20.98 1.69 -9.07
C ASN A 419 20.60 2.82 -8.11
N GLY A 420 19.38 3.36 -8.20
CA GLY A 420 18.84 4.38 -7.31
C GLY A 420 19.18 5.80 -7.76
N ASN A 421 19.81 5.99 -8.92
CA ASN A 421 20.14 7.31 -9.42
C ASN A 421 18.93 7.94 -10.10
N THR A 422 18.71 9.22 -9.84
CA THR A 422 17.70 10.01 -10.55
C THR A 422 18.17 10.37 -11.96
N ALA A 423 17.24 10.42 -12.90
CA ALA A 423 17.50 10.88 -14.26
C ALA A 423 16.53 12.00 -14.65
N GLY A 424 17.07 13.15 -15.06
CA GLY A 424 16.27 14.36 -15.34
C GLY A 424 15.68 15.00 -14.08
N ASP A 425 14.99 16.13 -14.27
CA ASP A 425 14.24 16.81 -13.21
C ASP A 425 12.88 16.13 -12.99
N ALA A 426 12.38 16.14 -11.76
CA ALA A 426 11.04 15.65 -11.46
C ALA A 426 9.97 16.49 -12.18
N ILE A 427 9.03 15.82 -12.84
CA ILE A 427 7.82 16.47 -13.37
C ILE A 427 6.91 16.82 -12.19
N SER A 428 6.24 17.97 -12.25
CA SER A 428 5.32 18.44 -11.20
C SER A 428 3.91 18.61 -11.75
N SER A 429 2.90 18.19 -11.00
CA SER A 429 1.48 18.42 -11.31
C SER A 429 0.73 18.92 -10.07
N MET A 430 -0.26 19.79 -10.28
CA MET A 430 -1.16 20.29 -9.22
C MET A 430 -2.51 19.56 -9.20
N ASP A 431 -2.82 18.79 -10.23
CA ASP A 431 -4.14 18.22 -10.50
C ASP A 431 -4.09 16.75 -10.90
N THR A 432 -2.90 16.15 -10.91
CA THR A 432 -2.68 14.73 -11.17
C THR A 432 -1.99 14.14 -9.93
N PHE A 433 -2.72 13.30 -9.19
CA PHE A 433 -2.25 12.66 -7.95
C PHE A 433 -2.09 11.16 -8.16
N VAL A 434 -1.60 10.44 -7.15
CA VAL A 434 -1.59 8.98 -7.12
C VAL A 434 -2.42 8.52 -5.91
N ALA A 435 -3.51 7.80 -6.16
CA ALA A 435 -4.46 7.35 -5.13
C ALA A 435 -4.59 5.80 -5.05
N GLY A 436 -3.79 5.09 -5.82
CA GLY A 436 -3.84 3.64 -5.98
C GLY A 436 -2.62 3.12 -6.74
N ASP A 437 -2.73 1.90 -7.25
CA ASP A 437 -1.62 1.24 -7.93
C ASP A 437 -1.18 1.94 -9.22
N ILE A 438 0.14 2.01 -9.40
CA ILE A 438 0.77 2.41 -10.64
C ILE A 438 1.12 1.13 -11.41
N VAL A 439 0.41 0.88 -12.50
CA VAL A 439 0.56 -0.36 -13.27
C VAL A 439 1.25 -0.13 -14.60
N ASN A 440 1.98 -1.14 -15.07
CA ASN A 440 2.62 -1.12 -16.37
C ASN A 440 1.64 -1.55 -17.48
N ILE A 441 1.38 -0.66 -18.42
CA ILE A 441 0.57 -0.89 -19.62
C ILE A 441 1.48 -0.74 -20.84
N GLY A 442 2.16 -1.83 -21.17
CA GLY A 442 3.06 -1.91 -22.33
C GLY A 442 4.34 -1.09 -22.14
N ASN A 443 4.32 0.18 -22.56
CA ASN A 443 5.47 1.10 -22.50
C ASN A 443 5.22 2.33 -21.63
N LYS A 444 4.12 2.31 -20.87
CA LYS A 444 3.70 3.40 -19.98
C LYS A 444 3.36 2.82 -18.62
N LEU A 445 3.52 3.65 -17.60
CA LEU A 445 2.95 3.45 -16.28
C LEU A 445 1.69 4.29 -16.18
N CYS A 446 0.59 3.70 -15.70
CA CYS A 446 -0.70 4.36 -15.60
C CYS A 446 -1.36 4.09 -14.22
N TRP A 447 -2.17 5.03 -13.75
CA TRP A 447 -2.84 4.93 -12.44
C TRP A 447 -4.15 5.72 -12.41
N PRO A 448 -5.12 5.33 -11.55
CA PRO A 448 -6.32 6.10 -11.32
C PRO A 448 -6.06 7.29 -10.38
N TYR A 449 -6.83 8.36 -10.56
CA TYR A 449 -6.89 9.46 -9.61
C TYR A 449 -8.24 10.18 -9.71
N VAL A 450 -8.61 10.89 -8.64
CA VAL A 450 -9.80 11.75 -8.66
C VAL A 450 -9.40 13.17 -9.02
N ASN A 451 -10.08 13.74 -10.02
CA ASN A 451 -9.94 15.14 -10.40
C ASN A 451 -10.58 16.02 -9.31
N MET A 452 -9.77 16.49 -8.37
CA MET A 452 -10.20 17.30 -7.24
C MET A 452 -9.15 18.32 -6.83
N THR A 453 -9.57 19.32 -6.06
CA THR A 453 -8.63 20.15 -5.31
C THR A 453 -8.19 19.38 -4.08
N TRP A 454 -6.89 19.08 -4.00
CA TRP A 454 -6.30 18.43 -2.83
C TRP A 454 -5.95 19.47 -1.75
N ASP A 455 -6.47 19.27 -0.54
CA ASP A 455 -6.26 20.18 0.59
C ASP A 455 -5.74 19.39 1.79
N LEU A 456 -4.55 19.74 2.24
CA LEU A 456 -3.82 19.12 3.35
C LEU A 456 -3.71 20.06 4.56
N SER A 457 -4.45 21.17 4.56
CA SER A 457 -4.28 22.24 5.55
C SER A 457 -4.96 21.96 6.89
N LEU A 458 -6.01 21.13 6.90
CA LEU A 458 -6.84 20.86 8.07
C LEU A 458 -7.19 19.36 8.18
N PRO A 459 -7.53 18.86 9.36
CA PRO A 459 -8.12 17.53 9.51
C PRO A 459 -9.46 17.39 8.78
N VAL A 460 -9.82 16.16 8.42
CA VAL A 460 -11.14 15.79 7.93
C VAL A 460 -12.20 16.20 8.98
N GLY A 461 -13.27 16.83 8.53
CA GLY A 461 -14.29 17.42 9.43
C GLY A 461 -13.89 18.75 10.09
N GLY A 462 -12.64 19.19 9.95
CA GLY A 462 -12.12 20.47 10.44
C GLY A 462 -12.52 21.70 9.61
N GLY A 463 -13.42 21.54 8.64
CA GLY A 463 -13.84 22.58 7.70
C GLY A 463 -13.45 22.33 6.25
N LEU A 464 -12.73 21.24 5.97
CA LEU A 464 -12.53 20.75 4.61
C LEU A 464 -13.87 20.38 3.96
N PRO A 465 -14.07 20.64 2.66
CA PRO A 465 -15.23 20.15 1.94
C PRO A 465 -15.32 18.63 2.00
N THR A 466 -16.51 18.09 2.27
CA THR A 466 -16.77 16.67 1.99
C THR A 466 -16.71 16.46 0.48
N THR A 467 -15.85 15.54 0.04
CA THR A 467 -15.72 15.19 -1.38
C THR A 467 -16.46 13.89 -1.63
N THR A 468 -17.38 13.94 -2.60
CA THR A 468 -18.01 12.76 -3.17
C THR A 468 -17.99 12.94 -4.67
N VAL A 469 -17.56 11.91 -5.39
CA VAL A 469 -17.41 11.93 -6.85
C VAL A 469 -18.10 10.73 -7.48
N SER A 470 -18.53 10.87 -8.73
CA SER A 470 -19.15 9.79 -9.50
C SER A 470 -18.28 9.37 -10.71
N LYS A 471 -17.08 9.94 -10.82
CA LYS A 471 -16.15 9.71 -11.92
C LYS A 471 -14.73 9.52 -11.42
N MET A 472 -13.94 8.77 -12.18
CA MET A 472 -12.50 8.59 -11.99
C MET A 472 -11.74 9.09 -13.21
N SER A 473 -10.55 9.63 -12.99
CA SER A 473 -9.59 10.00 -14.03
C SER A 473 -8.45 8.98 -14.07
N PHE A 474 -7.72 8.96 -15.18
CA PHE A 474 -6.47 8.18 -15.30
C PHE A 474 -5.34 9.06 -15.77
N ALA A 475 -4.15 8.79 -15.28
CA ALA A 475 -2.92 9.40 -15.75
C ALA A 475 -1.97 8.31 -16.24
N CYS A 476 -1.19 8.65 -17.27
CA CYS A 476 -0.12 7.80 -17.78
C CYS A 476 1.15 8.60 -17.99
N ILE A 477 2.29 7.93 -17.87
CA ILE A 477 3.60 8.45 -18.21
C ILE A 477 4.44 7.35 -18.83
N GLY A 478 5.26 7.69 -19.83
CA GLY A 478 6.17 6.76 -20.48
C GLY A 478 7.60 7.27 -20.46
N LEU A 479 8.49 6.60 -21.20
CA LEU A 479 9.85 7.06 -21.45
C LEU A 479 9.93 7.76 -22.82
N GLU A 480 10.63 8.89 -22.91
CA GLU A 480 10.86 9.58 -24.19
C GLU A 480 11.55 8.66 -25.21
N GLY A 481 11.11 8.72 -26.47
CA GLY A 481 11.60 7.85 -27.54
C GLY A 481 10.87 6.50 -27.66
N SER A 482 10.08 6.11 -26.65
CA SER A 482 9.17 4.97 -26.71
C SER A 482 7.84 5.38 -27.35
N SER A 483 7.82 5.69 -28.64
CA SER A 483 6.58 6.10 -29.33
C SER A 483 5.98 4.98 -30.17
N ASN A 484 4.77 4.56 -29.81
CA ASN A 484 3.72 4.25 -30.77
C ASN A 484 2.78 5.46 -30.83
N SER A 485 2.61 5.99 -32.03
CA SER A 485 1.93 7.26 -32.32
C SER A 485 0.41 7.17 -32.26
N SER A 486 -0.24 8.00 -31.44
CA SER A 486 -1.57 8.56 -31.76
C SER A 486 -1.83 9.84 -30.98
N SER A 487 -1.48 10.97 -31.59
CA SER A 487 -1.88 12.30 -31.13
C SER A 487 -3.27 12.65 -31.66
N THR A 488 -4.24 12.92 -30.77
CA THR A 488 -5.36 13.83 -31.06
C THR A 488 -5.86 14.49 -29.77
N SER A 489 -5.28 15.64 -29.45
CA SER A 489 -5.85 16.62 -28.54
C SER A 489 -6.99 17.38 -29.24
N THR A 490 -8.21 17.30 -28.72
CA THR A 490 -9.26 18.29 -29.03
C THR A 490 -10.07 18.62 -27.78
N SER A 491 -9.76 19.77 -27.19
CA SER A 491 -10.57 20.42 -26.16
C SER A 491 -11.89 20.90 -26.79
N SER A 492 -13.04 20.48 -26.26
CA SER A 492 -14.32 21.12 -26.56
C SER A 492 -15.17 21.25 -25.31
N SER A 493 -15.24 22.47 -24.78
CA SER A 493 -16.26 22.92 -23.85
C SER A 493 -17.60 23.13 -24.57
N ALA A 494 -18.72 22.63 -24.03
CA ALA A 494 -19.89 23.43 -23.63
C ALA A 494 -21.23 22.64 -23.50
N SER A 495 -21.85 22.82 -22.33
CA SER A 495 -23.30 23.07 -22.07
C SER A 495 -24.40 22.10 -22.56
N VAL A 496 -25.01 21.47 -21.56
CA VAL A 496 -26.43 21.22 -21.28
C VAL A 496 -27.47 21.60 -22.36
N THR A 497 -28.25 20.60 -22.81
CA THR A 497 -29.67 20.76 -23.15
C THR A 497 -30.47 19.52 -22.73
N VAL A 498 -31.67 19.76 -22.22
CA VAL A 498 -32.62 18.80 -21.63
C VAL A 498 -33.77 18.50 -22.62
N SER A 499 -34.41 17.34 -22.44
CA SER A 499 -35.70 16.84 -23.00
C SER A 499 -35.57 15.92 -24.22
N THR A 500 -36.28 14.79 -24.35
CA THR A 500 -37.45 14.23 -23.64
C THR A 500 -37.58 12.73 -23.97
N ALA A 501 -38.38 12.05 -23.16
CA ALA A 501 -38.62 10.61 -23.09
C ALA A 501 -39.29 9.91 -24.29
N ALA A 502 -39.24 8.57 -24.16
CA ALA A 502 -40.20 7.53 -24.55
C ALA A 502 -40.01 6.83 -25.92
N ALA A 503 -40.30 5.54 -26.10
CA ALA A 503 -40.41 4.36 -25.25
C ALA A 503 -40.65 3.13 -26.18
N VAL A 504 -40.31 1.94 -25.68
CA VAL A 504 -40.90 0.60 -25.90
C VAL A 504 -40.69 -0.27 -27.18
N VAL A 505 -40.41 -1.53 -26.83
CA VAL A 505 -40.74 -2.89 -27.35
C VAL A 505 -39.90 -3.63 -28.40
N ALA A 506 -39.50 -4.84 -27.95
CA ALA A 506 -39.76 -6.18 -28.52
C ALA A 506 -38.59 -6.94 -29.16
N ALA A 507 -38.00 -7.79 -28.32
CA ALA A 507 -37.75 -9.23 -28.50
C ALA A 507 -37.82 -9.84 -29.91
N SER A 508 -36.80 -10.62 -30.25
CA SER A 508 -36.97 -11.92 -30.93
C SER A 508 -35.84 -12.88 -30.61
N SER A 509 -36.27 -14.08 -30.27
CA SER A 509 -35.56 -15.32 -29.94
C SER A 509 -35.07 -16.09 -31.18
N SER A 510 -33.96 -16.81 -31.03
CA SER A 510 -33.67 -18.09 -31.73
C SER A 510 -32.57 -18.84 -30.95
N THR A 511 -32.88 -19.76 -30.04
CA THR A 511 -32.92 -21.23 -30.24
C THR A 511 -31.95 -21.83 -31.27
N GLY A 512 -31.02 -22.64 -30.75
CA GLY A 512 -30.68 -23.97 -31.28
C GLY A 512 -29.35 -24.10 -32.03
N SER A 513 -28.36 -24.78 -31.44
CA SER A 513 -28.18 -26.22 -31.68
C SER A 513 -27.02 -26.78 -30.85
N ALA A 514 -27.31 -27.85 -30.10
CA ALA A 514 -26.33 -28.73 -29.50
C ALA A 514 -25.69 -29.61 -30.58
N THR A 515 -24.38 -29.83 -30.50
CA THR A 515 -23.76 -31.02 -31.11
C THR A 515 -22.81 -31.66 -30.12
N THR A 516 -23.23 -32.83 -29.66
CA THR A 516 -22.43 -33.85 -28.98
C THR A 516 -21.44 -34.47 -29.96
N THR A 517 -20.17 -34.55 -29.57
CA THR A 517 -19.27 -35.61 -30.04
C THR A 517 -18.47 -36.17 -28.88
N THR A 518 -18.58 -37.48 -28.76
CA THR A 518 -18.01 -38.39 -27.78
C THR A 518 -16.55 -38.71 -28.05
N ALA A 519 -15.82 -38.92 -26.94
CA ALA A 519 -14.82 -39.95 -26.70
C ALA A 519 -13.60 -40.08 -27.64
N ALA A 520 -12.41 -39.87 -27.06
CA ALA A 520 -11.31 -40.81 -27.21
C ALA A 520 -10.52 -40.88 -25.89
N ALA A 521 -10.70 -41.99 -25.18
CA ALA A 521 -9.81 -42.45 -24.14
C ALA A 521 -8.48 -42.88 -24.77
N VAL A 522 -7.37 -42.51 -24.13
CA VAL A 522 -6.10 -43.23 -24.28
C VAL A 522 -5.59 -43.53 -22.87
N GLU A 523 -5.61 -44.82 -22.56
CA GLU A 523 -4.98 -45.44 -21.41
C GLU A 523 -3.46 -45.46 -21.51
N LEU A 524 -2.83 -45.35 -20.33
CA LEU A 524 -1.63 -46.04 -19.88
C LEU A 524 -0.28 -45.76 -20.59
N THR A 525 0.63 -45.13 -19.84
CA THR A 525 1.89 -45.82 -19.54
C THR A 525 2.40 -45.49 -18.14
N SER A 526 2.64 -46.55 -17.39
CA SER A 526 3.33 -46.60 -16.11
C SER A 526 4.78 -46.15 -16.23
N SER A 527 5.32 -45.51 -15.19
CA SER A 527 6.64 -45.85 -14.67
C SER A 527 6.69 -45.51 -13.19
N ALA A 528 6.74 -46.58 -12.40
CA ALA A 528 7.07 -46.55 -10.99
C ALA A 528 8.59 -46.66 -10.84
N GLU A 529 9.21 -45.76 -10.08
CA GLU A 529 10.47 -46.00 -9.37
C GLU A 529 10.25 -45.48 -7.94
N THR A 530 9.89 -46.38 -7.04
CA THR A 530 10.77 -47.07 -6.09
C THR A 530 11.51 -46.13 -5.14
N SER A 531 11.03 -46.18 -3.90
CA SER A 531 11.58 -45.61 -2.68
C SER A 531 13.06 -45.96 -2.44
N SER A 532 13.81 -44.99 -1.92
CA SER A 532 14.90 -45.28 -0.99
C SER A 532 14.87 -44.28 0.15
N THR A 533 14.39 -44.78 1.29
CA THR A 533 14.52 -44.21 2.63
C THR A 533 15.99 -43.99 2.99
N THR A 534 16.33 -42.81 3.51
CA THR A 534 17.42 -42.67 4.48
C THR A 534 17.03 -41.61 5.49
N GLN A 535 16.55 -42.08 6.65
CA GLN A 535 16.47 -41.30 7.87
C GLN A 535 17.89 -40.94 8.31
N VAL A 536 18.16 -39.66 8.54
CA VAL A 536 19.24 -39.23 9.43
C VAL A 536 18.59 -38.41 10.54
N SER A 537 18.45 -39.09 11.68
CA SER A 537 18.21 -38.51 12.99
C SER A 537 19.46 -37.79 13.46
N SER A 538 19.32 -36.58 14.00
CA SER A 538 20.15 -36.05 15.10
C SER A 538 19.49 -34.80 15.68
N ALA A 539 18.51 -35.01 16.55
CA ALA A 539 18.12 -34.03 17.56
C ALA A 539 19.15 -34.10 18.69
N VAL A 540 19.86 -33.00 18.96
CA VAL A 540 20.61 -32.82 20.20
C VAL A 540 19.77 -31.91 21.10
N GLN A 541 19.00 -32.54 21.98
CA GLN A 541 18.43 -31.91 23.15
C GLN A 541 19.56 -31.61 24.15
N SER A 542 19.78 -30.33 24.44
CA SER A 542 20.46 -29.90 25.65
C SER A 542 19.41 -29.44 26.65
N THR A 543 19.04 -30.34 27.56
CA THR A 543 18.22 -30.05 28.73
C THR A 543 19.08 -29.38 29.79
N THR A 544 18.86 -28.09 30.04
CA THR A 544 19.20 -27.45 31.32
C THR A 544 17.92 -27.11 32.06
N THR A 545 17.65 -27.92 33.07
CA THR A 545 16.59 -27.75 34.06
C THR A 545 16.91 -26.55 34.94
N LEU A 546 16.07 -25.51 34.92
CA LEU A 546 16.06 -24.46 35.95
C LEU A 546 14.71 -24.50 36.66
N GLU A 547 14.77 -24.62 37.98
CA GLU A 547 13.64 -24.55 38.92
C GLU A 547 12.88 -23.23 38.78
N PRO A 548 11.54 -23.23 38.71
CA PRO A 548 10.76 -22.03 38.93
C PRO A 548 10.65 -21.78 40.44
N THR A 549 11.26 -20.70 40.91
CA THR A 549 11.02 -20.15 42.24
C THR A 549 9.70 -19.39 42.21
N SER A 550 8.69 -19.93 42.89
CA SER A 550 7.37 -19.32 43.04
C SER A 550 7.45 -18.00 43.82
N LEU A 551 7.13 -16.88 43.18
CA LEU A 551 6.80 -15.63 43.85
C LEU A 551 5.32 -15.33 43.64
N THR A 552 4.55 -15.56 44.69
CA THR A 552 3.15 -15.18 44.84
C THR A 552 3.06 -13.66 44.89
N SER A 553 2.52 -13.02 43.85
CA SER A 553 2.06 -11.62 43.93
C SER A 553 0.54 -11.59 43.83
N LEU A 554 -0.10 -11.13 44.90
CA LEU A 554 -1.53 -10.83 44.97
C LEU A 554 -1.80 -9.61 44.06
N VAL A 555 -2.55 -9.81 42.98
CA VAL A 555 -3.15 -8.69 42.24
C VAL A 555 -4.66 -8.71 42.48
N THR A 556 -5.10 -7.71 43.23
CA THR A 556 -6.50 -7.41 43.50
C THR A 556 -7.16 -6.91 42.23
N SER A 557 -8.13 -7.65 41.71
CA SER A 557 -8.97 -7.26 40.58
C SER A 557 -9.87 -6.09 40.97
N THR A 558 -9.61 -4.91 40.42
CA THR A 558 -10.55 -3.78 40.46
C THR A 558 -11.12 -3.62 39.05
N SER A 559 -12.39 -3.98 38.89
CA SER A 559 -13.15 -3.84 37.65
C SER A 559 -13.32 -2.36 37.29
N ALA A 560 -12.81 -1.95 36.12
CA ALA A 560 -13.13 -0.67 35.50
C ALA A 560 -14.52 -0.76 34.82
N PRO A 561 -15.40 0.25 34.95
CA PRO A 561 -16.73 0.22 34.34
C PRO A 561 -16.69 0.62 32.86
N ALA A 562 -17.61 0.01 32.10
CA ALA A 562 -17.91 0.33 30.71
C ALA A 562 -18.24 1.82 30.51
N VAL A 563 -17.56 2.45 29.54
CA VAL A 563 -17.86 3.83 29.13
C VAL A 563 -18.86 3.79 27.98
N SER A 564 -20.10 4.16 28.29
CA SER A 564 -21.15 4.43 27.32
C SER A 564 -20.87 5.77 26.64
N SER A 565 -20.68 5.76 25.33
CA SER A 565 -20.51 6.94 24.49
C SER A 565 -21.82 7.71 24.31
N THR A 566 -22.02 8.75 25.11
CA THR A 566 -22.87 9.89 24.74
C THR A 566 -22.42 11.12 25.51
N GLN A 567 -21.63 12.01 24.90
CA GLN A 567 -21.56 13.38 25.38
C GLN A 567 -21.44 14.39 24.24
N ILE A 568 -22.38 15.33 24.31
CA ILE A 568 -22.58 16.51 23.49
C ILE A 568 -21.50 17.53 23.86
N ILE A 569 -20.78 18.05 22.86
CA ILE A 569 -19.82 19.16 23.02
C ILE A 569 -20.60 20.47 23.21
N PRO A 570 -20.40 21.25 24.30
CA PRO A 570 -20.94 22.59 24.40
C PRO A 570 -20.01 23.62 23.77
N THR A 571 -20.47 24.23 22.68
CA THR A 571 -19.88 25.42 22.07
C THR A 571 -19.90 26.60 23.05
N THR A 572 -18.73 27.05 23.50
CA THR A 572 -18.61 28.32 24.25
C THR A 572 -17.77 29.31 23.45
N LEU A 573 -18.45 30.19 22.72
CA LEU A 573 -17.91 31.40 22.12
C LEU A 573 -17.49 32.38 23.23
N GLN A 574 -16.19 32.63 23.37
CA GLN A 574 -15.70 33.81 24.09
C GLN A 574 -15.55 35.00 23.13
N THR A 575 -16.57 35.85 23.12
CA THR A 575 -16.51 37.22 22.58
C THR A 575 -15.59 38.10 23.43
N VAL A 576 -14.48 38.55 22.85
CA VAL A 576 -13.66 39.65 23.38
C VAL A 576 -14.34 40.97 22.99
N SER A 577 -15.01 41.60 23.96
CA SER A 577 -15.59 42.94 23.82
C SER A 577 -14.55 44.01 24.15
N THR A 578 -13.99 44.67 23.13
CA THR A 578 -13.21 45.91 23.26
C THR A 578 -14.11 47.08 23.63
N SER A 579 -14.07 47.47 24.91
CA SER A 579 -14.71 48.69 25.43
C SER A 579 -13.91 49.94 25.04
N THR A 580 -14.46 50.72 24.13
CA THR A 580 -14.03 52.09 23.85
C THR A 580 -14.72 53.02 24.86
N ARG A 581 -13.96 53.68 25.76
CA ARG A 581 -14.42 54.91 26.43
C ARG A 581 -13.39 56.03 26.33
N ARG A 582 -13.92 57.16 25.85
CA ARG A 582 -13.26 58.45 25.61
C ARG A 582 -12.81 59.14 26.90
N ARG A 583 -11.68 59.84 26.77
CA ARG A 583 -11.21 61.09 27.40
C ARG A 583 -12.15 61.77 28.42
N CYS A 584 -11.61 62.16 29.58
CA CYS A 584 -11.19 63.56 29.85
C CYS A 584 -10.58 63.77 31.26
N HIS A 585 -9.36 64.34 31.23
CA HIS A 585 -8.81 65.44 32.04
C HIS A 585 -8.56 65.42 33.56
N LYS A 586 -7.30 65.85 33.85
CA LYS A 586 -6.76 66.65 34.96
C LYS A 586 -6.68 65.99 36.34
N ALA A 587 -5.71 66.25 37.21
CA ALA A 587 -4.37 66.85 37.21
C ALA A 587 -3.89 66.81 38.68
N HIS A 588 -2.57 66.91 38.88
CA HIS A 588 -1.85 67.23 40.14
C HIS A 588 -1.70 66.09 41.15
N SER A 589 -0.53 65.47 41.23
CA SER A 589 0.72 65.92 41.91
C SER A 589 0.69 65.74 43.43
N ARG A 590 1.34 64.70 43.94
CA ARG A 590 2.66 64.76 44.59
C ARG A 590 3.28 63.38 44.60
#